data_AF-A0A7S3GRF1-F1
#
_entry.id   AF-A0A7S3GRF1-F1
#
_cell.length_a   1.000
_cell.length_b   1.000
_cell.length_c   1.000
_cell.angle_alpha   90.00
_cell.angle_beta   90.00
_cell.angle_gamma   90.00
#
_symmetry.space_group_name_H-M   'P 1'
#
loop_
_entity.id
_entity.type
_entity.pdbx_description
1 polymer ?
#
loop_
_entity_poly.entity_id
_entity_poly.type
_entity_poly.pdbx_seq_one_letter_code
_entity_poly.pdbx_strand_id
1 'polypeptide(L)'
;LAETMKINCILLVICLWNAFFGASYSAPLISTAETNTDRFESVECKANLQNEGSALCLTDTCGRRIVDNLFSATDVEKLHAIVNKGMSYRENKGGPTILDINTGYIRDSDGLANLFVGNTAVFSDEDFAHYGRIITTLKAAVADTFKLKELYFTAPTFITRLDGNPAWQPKEMHDEYWHPHADHNNTAHYHYSGLLYMSTYNEDFTGGKFKFIRPEFDLFEHS
;
A
#
# COMPACT_ATOMS: atom_id res chain seq x y z
N LEU A 1 23.52 46.67 -61.97
CA LEU A 1 23.04 47.55 -60.87
C LEU A 1 22.89 46.67 -59.64
N ALA A 2 23.51 47.10 -58.55
CA ALA A 2 23.64 46.38 -57.30
C ALA A 2 22.30 46.14 -56.60
N GLU A 3 22.25 45.12 -55.73
CA GLU A 3 21.66 45.09 -54.38
C GLU A 3 21.57 43.62 -53.90
N THR A 4 22.55 43.15 -53.13
CA THR A 4 22.53 42.98 -51.65
C THR A 4 21.51 41.98 -51.08
N MET A 5 22.04 40.79 -50.77
CA MET A 5 22.07 40.16 -49.44
C MET A 5 20.78 40.14 -48.59
N LYS A 6 20.32 38.93 -48.24
CA LYS A 6 20.12 38.52 -46.84
C LYS A 6 20.08 36.99 -46.71
N ILE A 7 21.15 36.48 -46.09
CA ILE A 7 21.24 35.15 -45.51
C ILE A 7 20.28 35.08 -44.33
N ASN A 8 19.32 34.15 -44.37
CA ASN A 8 18.67 33.65 -43.17
C ASN A 8 18.95 32.14 -43.09
N CYS A 9 20.15 31.81 -42.62
CA CYS A 9 20.41 30.50 -42.03
C CYS A 9 19.57 30.40 -40.76
N ILE A 10 18.36 29.88 -40.87
CA ILE A 10 17.63 29.39 -39.71
C ILE A 10 18.34 28.10 -39.30
N LEU A 11 19.23 28.22 -38.30
CA LEU A 11 19.77 27.09 -37.56
C LEU A 11 18.57 26.39 -36.91
N LEU A 12 18.09 25.33 -37.55
CA LEU A 12 17.13 24.41 -36.96
C LEU A 12 17.91 23.56 -35.95
N VAL A 13 18.23 24.17 -34.81
CA VAL A 13 18.59 23.44 -33.59
C VAL A 13 17.30 22.74 -33.19
N ILE A 14 17.12 21.52 -33.70
CA ILE A 14 16.15 20.59 -33.14
C ILE A 14 16.63 20.35 -31.72
N CYS A 15 16.06 21.10 -30.79
CA CYS A 15 16.06 20.81 -29.38
C CYS A 15 15.55 19.36 -29.23
N LEU A 16 16.47 18.40 -29.15
CA LEU A 16 16.28 17.11 -28.49
C LEU A 16 16.11 17.34 -26.99
N TRP A 17 15.15 18.18 -26.64
CA TRP A 17 14.75 18.49 -25.28
C TRP A 17 13.31 18.03 -25.17
N ASN A 18 13.17 16.77 -24.78
CA ASN A 18 12.13 16.20 -23.91
C ASN A 18 12.06 14.69 -24.12
N ALA A 19 13.03 13.96 -23.56
CA ALA A 19 12.87 12.53 -23.33
C ALA A 19 13.69 12.00 -22.15
N PHE A 20 14.19 12.86 -21.25
CA PHE A 20 15.02 12.44 -20.12
C PHE A 20 14.63 13.11 -18.81
N PHE A 21 13.34 13.19 -18.52
CA PHE A 21 12.82 13.29 -17.16
C PHE A 21 11.49 12.53 -17.06
N GLY A 22 11.49 11.27 -17.53
CA GLY A 22 10.52 10.31 -17.02
C GLY A 22 11.10 9.77 -15.72
N ALA A 23 10.36 9.89 -14.61
CA ALA A 23 10.72 9.18 -13.39
C ALA A 23 10.95 7.70 -13.78
N SER A 24 12.15 7.18 -13.55
CA SER A 24 12.45 5.78 -13.85
C SER A 24 11.75 4.92 -12.81
N TYR A 25 10.48 4.62 -13.06
CA TYR A 25 9.71 3.71 -12.24
C TYR A 25 10.36 2.32 -12.27
N SER A 26 10.37 1.65 -11.13
CA SER A 26 10.75 0.24 -11.07
C SER A 26 9.80 -0.57 -11.97
N ALA A 27 10.35 -1.56 -12.68
CA ALA A 27 9.53 -2.53 -13.39
C ALA A 27 8.58 -3.22 -12.39
N PRO A 28 7.35 -3.58 -12.80
CA PRO A 28 6.43 -4.29 -11.92
C PRO A 28 7.07 -5.58 -11.41
N LEU A 29 6.97 -5.83 -10.11
CA LEU A 29 7.55 -7.03 -9.49
C LEU A 29 6.91 -8.32 -9.99
N ILE A 30 5.64 -8.25 -10.37
CA ILE A 30 4.83 -9.35 -10.90
C ILE A 30 3.95 -8.83 -12.04
N SER A 31 3.79 -9.64 -13.08
CA SER A 31 2.83 -9.39 -14.17
C SER A 31 1.42 -9.81 -13.76
N THR A 32 0.39 -9.11 -14.25
CA THR A 32 -1.02 -9.47 -14.01
C THR A 32 -1.42 -10.84 -14.59
N ALA A 33 -0.56 -11.47 -15.39
CA ALA A 33 -0.77 -12.82 -15.92
C ALA A 33 -0.08 -13.92 -15.09
N GLU A 34 0.74 -13.55 -14.10
CA GLU A 34 1.41 -14.51 -13.21
C GLU A 34 0.42 -14.98 -12.14
N THR A 35 0.40 -16.28 -11.86
CA THR A 35 -0.47 -16.91 -10.86
C THR A 35 0.32 -17.94 -10.06
N ASN A 36 -0.08 -18.20 -8.81
CA ASN A 36 0.60 -19.14 -7.90
C ASN A 36 2.06 -18.71 -7.62
N THR A 37 2.28 -17.41 -7.52
CA THR A 37 3.59 -16.83 -7.27
C THR A 37 4.00 -17.04 -5.81
N ASP A 38 5.25 -17.41 -5.59
CA ASP A 38 5.93 -17.24 -4.30
C ASP A 38 7.34 -16.73 -4.60
N ARG A 39 7.51 -15.41 -4.55
CA ARG A 39 8.73 -14.73 -4.98
C ARG A 39 9.27 -13.87 -3.87
N PHE A 40 10.56 -14.06 -3.59
CA PHE A 40 11.34 -13.15 -2.75
C PHE A 40 12.27 -12.29 -3.63
N GLU A 41 12.22 -10.98 -3.46
CA GLU A 41 13.14 -10.02 -4.04
C GLU A 41 14.01 -9.44 -2.92
N SER A 42 15.33 -9.68 -2.98
CA SER A 42 16.26 -9.04 -2.06
C SER A 42 16.39 -7.55 -2.39
N VAL A 43 16.42 -6.71 -1.35
CA VAL A 43 16.69 -5.27 -1.48
C VAL A 43 17.82 -4.89 -0.54
N GLU A 44 18.50 -3.79 -0.85
CA GLU A 44 19.55 -3.27 0.02
C GLU A 44 18.96 -2.83 1.37
N CYS A 45 19.55 -3.32 2.46
CA CYS A 45 19.19 -2.87 3.80
C CYS A 45 19.61 -1.42 4.01
N LYS A 46 18.77 -0.64 4.70
CA LYS A 46 19.14 0.71 5.13
C LYS A 46 20.31 0.63 6.12
N ALA A 47 21.37 1.41 5.89
CA ALA A 47 22.61 1.38 6.67
C ALA A 47 22.41 1.48 8.20
N ASN A 48 21.40 2.22 8.67
CA ASN A 48 21.14 2.36 10.12
C ASN A 48 20.54 1.11 10.79
N LEU A 49 19.86 0.21 10.06
CA LEU A 49 19.35 -1.04 10.62
C LEU A 49 20.49 -1.97 11.07
N GLN A 50 21.66 -1.86 10.42
CA GLN A 50 22.86 -2.63 10.78
C GLN A 50 23.45 -2.18 12.12
N ASN A 51 23.24 -0.93 12.53
CA ASN A 51 23.72 -0.38 13.80
C ASN A 51 22.75 -0.61 14.97
N GLU A 52 21.47 -0.90 14.67
CA GLU A 52 20.41 -1.23 15.64
C GLU A 52 20.28 -2.75 15.89
N GLY A 53 20.96 -3.56 15.07
CA GLY A 53 20.65 -4.97 14.84
C GLY A 53 20.86 -5.94 16.00
N SER A 54 21.67 -5.64 17.02
CA SER A 54 21.88 -6.59 18.14
C SER A 54 20.85 -6.46 19.27
N ALA A 55 20.12 -5.34 19.37
CA ALA A 55 19.21 -5.08 20.49
C ALA A 55 17.73 -5.31 20.14
N LEU A 56 17.36 -5.29 18.85
CA LEU A 56 15.96 -5.25 18.39
C LEU A 56 15.46 -6.51 17.67
N CYS A 57 16.18 -7.64 17.75
CA CYS A 57 15.82 -8.89 17.06
C CYS A 57 15.63 -8.73 15.53
N LEU A 58 16.39 -7.80 14.93
CA LEU A 58 16.34 -7.55 13.48
C LEU A 58 17.20 -8.57 12.73
N THR A 59 16.84 -8.84 11.47
CA THR A 59 17.63 -9.68 10.56
C THR A 59 18.42 -8.83 9.58
N ASP A 60 19.58 -9.32 9.14
CA ASP A 60 20.37 -8.73 8.05
C ASP A 60 19.75 -8.98 6.66
N THR A 61 18.60 -9.68 6.61
CA THR A 61 17.87 -9.96 5.39
C THR A 61 16.82 -8.88 5.14
N CYS A 62 17.06 -8.01 4.16
CA CYS A 62 16.06 -7.08 3.64
C CYS A 62 15.53 -7.55 2.30
N GLY A 63 14.23 -7.44 2.11
CA GLY A 63 13.59 -7.87 0.89
C GLY A 63 12.09 -7.67 0.92
N ARG A 64 11.47 -8.15 -0.14
CA ARG A 64 10.02 -8.19 -0.34
C ARG A 64 9.66 -9.59 -0.73
N ARG A 65 8.55 -10.09 -0.19
CA ARG A 65 7.97 -11.36 -0.64
C ARG A 65 6.57 -11.12 -1.14
N ILE A 66 6.24 -11.73 -2.28
CA ILE A 66 4.89 -11.78 -2.79
C ILE A 66 4.50 -13.24 -2.90
N VAL A 67 3.36 -13.59 -2.31
CA VAL A 67 2.86 -14.95 -2.24
C VAL A 67 1.37 -14.96 -2.57
N ASP A 68 1.00 -15.74 -3.58
CA ASP A 68 -0.38 -16.00 -3.95
C ASP A 68 -0.94 -17.14 -3.10
N ASN A 69 -2.27 -17.17 -2.95
CA ASN A 69 -2.99 -18.28 -2.29
C ASN A 69 -2.52 -18.59 -0.86
N LEU A 70 -1.92 -17.63 -0.15
CA LEU A 70 -1.66 -17.73 1.28
C LEU A 70 -2.96 -17.95 2.07
N PHE A 71 -4.05 -17.38 1.56
CA PHE A 71 -5.42 -17.59 2.03
C PHE A 71 -6.26 -18.21 0.92
N SER A 72 -7.21 -19.06 1.30
CA SER A 72 -8.16 -19.62 0.35
C SER A 72 -9.17 -18.57 -0.14
N ALA A 73 -9.80 -18.81 -1.29
CA ALA A 73 -10.90 -17.95 -1.76
C ALA A 73 -12.00 -17.79 -0.70
N THR A 74 -12.38 -18.88 -0.03
CA THR A 74 -13.35 -18.87 1.08
C THR A 74 -12.89 -18.00 2.26
N ASP A 75 -11.59 -17.96 2.55
CA ASP A 75 -11.08 -17.09 3.62
C ASP A 75 -11.25 -15.61 3.28
N VAL A 76 -10.98 -15.26 2.02
CA VAL A 76 -11.12 -13.89 1.50
C VAL A 76 -12.61 -13.50 1.42
N GLU A 77 -13.49 -14.39 0.97
CA GLU A 77 -14.94 -14.17 0.95
C GLU A 77 -15.51 -13.90 2.35
N LYS A 78 -15.12 -14.71 3.34
CA LYS A 78 -15.52 -14.49 4.74
C LYS A 78 -14.99 -13.17 5.27
N LEU A 79 -13.74 -12.82 4.95
CA LEU A 79 -13.16 -11.56 5.38
C LEU A 79 -13.89 -10.37 4.74
N HIS A 80 -14.28 -10.45 3.46
CA HIS A 80 -15.15 -9.47 2.81
C HIS A 80 -16.48 -9.31 3.53
N ALA A 81 -17.13 -10.42 3.93
CA ALA A 81 -18.39 -10.36 4.67
C ALA A 81 -18.24 -9.61 6.00
N ILE A 82 -17.15 -9.87 6.74
CA ILE A 82 -16.82 -9.16 7.99
C ILE A 82 -16.60 -7.67 7.71
N VAL A 83 -15.79 -7.33 6.71
CA VAL A 83 -15.50 -5.93 6.35
C VAL A 83 -16.77 -5.19 5.94
N ASN A 84 -17.61 -5.80 5.11
CA ASN A 84 -18.88 -5.23 4.67
C ASN A 84 -19.83 -4.99 5.84
N LYS A 85 -19.86 -5.88 6.83
CA LYS A 85 -20.64 -5.72 8.06
C LYS A 85 -20.19 -4.49 8.87
N GLY A 86 -18.88 -4.25 8.98
CA GLY A 86 -18.35 -3.07 9.66
C GLY A 86 -18.60 -1.79 8.86
N MET A 87 -18.30 -1.80 7.57
CA MET A 87 -18.43 -0.62 6.70
C MET A 87 -19.89 -0.26 6.39
N SER A 88 -20.87 -1.17 6.53
CA SER A 88 -22.30 -0.87 6.30
C SER A 88 -22.90 0.11 7.31
N TYR A 89 -22.22 0.39 8.42
CA TYR A 89 -22.61 1.42 9.38
C TYR A 89 -22.33 2.84 8.89
N ARG A 90 -21.71 2.97 7.72
CA ARG A 90 -21.39 4.24 7.08
C ARG A 90 -21.94 4.23 5.66
N GLU A 91 -22.40 5.38 5.20
CA GLU A 91 -22.79 5.56 3.81
C GLU A 91 -21.54 5.43 2.91
N ASN A 92 -21.63 4.66 1.82
CA ASN A 92 -20.54 4.62 0.86
C ASN A 92 -20.57 5.86 -0.05
N LYS A 93 -19.73 6.85 0.28
CA LYS A 93 -19.59 8.10 -0.48
C LYS A 93 -18.53 8.04 -1.59
N GLY A 94 -17.87 6.91 -1.78
CA GLY A 94 -16.62 6.82 -2.53
C GLY A 94 -15.40 7.13 -1.66
N GLY A 95 -14.21 7.09 -2.26
CA GLY A 95 -12.96 7.40 -1.59
C GLY A 95 -12.44 6.29 -0.68
N PRO A 96 -11.47 6.59 0.19
CA PRO A 96 -10.97 5.65 1.18
C PRO A 96 -11.97 5.46 2.33
N THR A 97 -12.18 4.21 2.71
CA THR A 97 -12.81 3.82 3.97
C THR A 97 -11.84 2.94 4.72
N ILE A 98 -11.43 3.35 5.92
CA ILE A 98 -10.47 2.64 6.77
C ILE A 98 -11.23 2.08 7.96
N LEU A 99 -11.10 0.78 8.21
CA LEU A 99 -11.72 0.08 9.33
C LEU A 99 -10.65 -0.65 10.14
N ASP A 100 -10.69 -0.49 11.46
CA ASP A 100 -10.00 -1.36 12.41
C ASP A 100 -11.04 -2.18 13.18
N ILE A 101 -11.11 -3.47 12.86
CA ILE A 101 -12.05 -4.43 13.46
C ILE A 101 -11.84 -4.55 14.97
N ASN A 102 -10.61 -4.45 15.47
CA ASN A 102 -10.31 -4.70 16.88
C ASN A 102 -10.82 -3.58 17.79
N THR A 103 -10.76 -2.34 17.32
CA THR A 103 -11.12 -1.14 18.09
C THR A 103 -12.49 -0.57 17.72
N GLY A 104 -13.03 -1.01 16.59
CA GLY A 104 -14.26 -0.48 16.01
C GLY A 104 -14.06 0.89 15.35
N TYR A 105 -12.82 1.39 15.23
CA TYR A 105 -12.58 2.66 14.55
C TYR A 105 -12.85 2.53 13.06
N ILE A 106 -13.60 3.49 12.53
CA ILE A 106 -13.85 3.65 11.09
C ILE A 106 -13.61 5.10 10.69
N ARG A 107 -12.88 5.32 9.59
CA ARG A 107 -12.66 6.64 8.99
C ARG A 107 -13.07 6.62 7.53
N ASP A 108 -13.81 7.63 7.12
CA ASP A 108 -14.18 7.90 5.73
C ASP A 108 -14.24 9.43 5.50
N SER A 109 -14.86 9.88 4.41
CA SER A 109 -14.99 11.30 4.07
C SER A 109 -15.89 12.13 4.98
N ASP A 110 -16.54 11.52 5.97
CA ASP A 110 -17.24 12.19 7.07
C ASP A 110 -16.42 12.18 8.37
N GLY A 111 -15.16 11.74 8.32
CA GLY A 111 -14.24 11.72 9.46
C GLY A 111 -14.22 10.41 10.23
N LEU A 112 -13.72 10.47 11.47
CA LEU A 112 -13.51 9.31 12.35
C LEU A 112 -14.76 9.04 13.20
N ALA A 113 -15.15 7.77 13.30
CA ALA A 113 -16.17 7.27 14.22
C ALA A 113 -15.70 5.98 14.90
N ASN A 114 -16.40 5.59 15.97
CA ASN A 114 -16.21 4.30 16.63
C ASN A 114 -17.52 3.52 16.63
N LEU A 115 -17.52 2.37 15.96
CA LEU A 115 -18.70 1.51 15.75
C LEU A 115 -19.18 0.83 17.04
N PHE A 116 -18.32 0.68 18.04
CA PHE A 116 -18.66 0.03 19.31
C PHE A 116 -19.35 0.98 20.30
N VAL A 117 -19.37 2.28 20.01
CA VAL A 117 -20.10 3.25 20.84
C VAL A 117 -21.60 3.04 20.65
N GLY A 118 -22.26 2.49 21.67
CA GLY A 118 -23.72 2.27 21.70
C GLY A 118 -24.17 0.94 21.07
N ASN A 119 -23.28 0.19 20.42
CA ASN A 119 -23.57 -1.16 19.93
C ASN A 119 -22.28 -2.00 19.86
N THR A 120 -22.10 -2.92 20.80
CA THR A 120 -20.93 -3.81 20.82
C THR A 120 -21.09 -5.05 19.94
N ALA A 121 -22.28 -5.27 19.36
CA ALA A 121 -22.61 -6.48 18.60
C ALA A 121 -22.38 -6.32 17.07
N VAL A 122 -21.48 -5.41 16.67
CA VAL A 122 -21.14 -5.21 15.25
C VAL A 122 -20.50 -6.46 14.66
N PHE A 123 -19.57 -7.09 15.36
CA PHE A 123 -18.91 -8.33 14.95
C PHE A 123 -19.26 -9.46 15.91
N SER A 124 -19.42 -10.67 15.38
CA SER A 124 -19.65 -11.89 16.16
C SER A 124 -18.32 -12.48 16.65
N ASP A 125 -18.39 -13.41 17.60
CA ASP A 125 -17.20 -14.16 18.05
C ASP A 125 -16.55 -14.94 16.89
N GLU A 126 -17.33 -15.43 15.93
CA GLU A 126 -16.83 -16.10 14.72
C GLU A 126 -16.09 -15.11 13.81
N ASP A 127 -16.61 -13.88 13.66
CA ASP A 127 -15.97 -12.81 12.88
C ASP A 127 -14.58 -12.49 13.48
N PHE A 128 -14.52 -12.31 14.80
CA PHE A 128 -13.26 -12.04 15.51
C PHE A 128 -12.29 -13.23 15.42
N ALA A 129 -12.77 -14.46 15.57
CA ALA A 129 -11.94 -15.65 15.47
C ALA A 129 -11.34 -15.81 14.06
N HIS A 130 -12.14 -15.60 13.01
CA HIS A 130 -11.67 -15.66 11.63
C HIS A 130 -10.66 -14.55 11.35
N TYR A 131 -10.96 -13.30 11.71
CA TYR A 131 -10.05 -12.17 11.55
C TYR A 131 -8.72 -12.38 12.29
N GLY A 132 -8.78 -12.83 13.55
CA GLY A 132 -7.59 -13.16 14.33
C GLY A 132 -6.71 -14.23 13.67
N ARG A 133 -7.32 -15.26 13.05
CA ARG A 133 -6.58 -16.26 12.27
C ARG A 133 -5.90 -15.64 11.05
N ILE A 134 -6.57 -14.75 10.31
CA ILE A 134 -5.96 -14.05 9.16
C ILE A 134 -4.71 -13.28 9.60
N ILE A 135 -4.84 -12.47 10.65
CA ILE A 135 -3.74 -11.64 11.17
C ILE A 135 -2.58 -12.49 11.67
N THR A 136 -2.86 -13.54 12.44
CA THR A 136 -1.81 -14.45 12.94
C THR A 136 -1.12 -15.23 11.83
N THR A 137 -1.84 -15.60 10.77
CA THR A 137 -1.27 -16.25 9.58
C THR A 137 -0.36 -15.29 8.80
N LEU A 138 -0.79 -14.05 8.57
CA LEU A 138 0.05 -13.01 7.96
C LEU A 138 1.33 -12.78 8.76
N LYS A 139 1.20 -12.64 10.09
CA LYS A 139 2.33 -12.49 11.01
C LYS A 139 3.30 -13.66 10.91
N ALA A 140 2.81 -14.90 10.88
CA ALA A 140 3.63 -16.09 10.73
C ALA A 140 4.35 -16.13 9.37
N ALA A 141 3.67 -15.72 8.28
CA ALA A 141 4.28 -15.65 6.96
C ALA A 141 5.43 -14.63 6.90
N VAL A 142 5.28 -13.46 7.54
CA VAL A 142 6.35 -12.46 7.66
C VAL A 142 7.51 -13.01 8.48
N ALA A 143 7.24 -13.58 9.65
CA ALA A 143 8.27 -14.15 10.51
C ALA A 143 9.07 -15.26 9.82
N ASP A 144 8.39 -16.16 9.09
CA ASP A 144 9.07 -17.21 8.33
C ASP A 144 9.91 -16.66 7.17
N THR A 145 9.40 -15.65 6.46
CA THR A 145 10.11 -15.03 5.32
C THR A 145 11.46 -14.47 5.75
N PHE A 146 11.50 -13.82 6.91
CA PHE A 146 12.69 -13.13 7.42
C PHE A 146 13.43 -13.91 8.52
N LYS A 147 13.00 -15.16 8.79
CA LYS A 147 13.54 -16.06 9.81
C LYS A 147 13.63 -15.40 11.20
N LEU A 148 12.59 -14.65 11.55
CA LEU A 148 12.48 -13.94 12.82
C LEU A 148 12.19 -14.92 13.96
N LYS A 149 12.92 -14.78 15.07
CA LYS A 149 12.65 -15.52 16.31
C LYS A 149 11.42 -15.00 17.03
N GLU A 150 11.27 -13.67 17.02
CA GLU A 150 10.16 -12.97 17.64
C GLU A 150 9.66 -11.91 16.66
N LEU A 151 8.33 -11.82 16.56
CA LEU A 151 7.67 -10.73 15.87
C LEU A 151 6.53 -10.28 16.79
N TYR A 152 6.47 -8.99 17.09
CA TYR A 152 5.41 -8.43 17.91
C TYR A 152 4.35 -7.81 17.02
N PHE A 153 3.10 -8.06 17.34
CA PHE A 153 2.00 -7.46 16.62
C PHE A 153 1.84 -6.01 17.07
N THR A 154 1.74 -5.10 16.12
CA THR A 154 1.57 -3.69 16.38
C THR A 154 0.18 -3.28 15.95
N ALA A 155 -0.65 -2.94 16.92
CA ALA A 155 -1.93 -2.30 16.64
C ALA A 155 -1.69 -0.85 16.18
N PRO A 156 -2.62 -0.27 15.41
CA PRO A 156 -3.82 -0.89 14.84
C PRO A 156 -3.53 -1.71 13.56
N THR A 157 -4.43 -2.64 13.22
CA THR A 157 -4.51 -3.25 11.88
C THR A 157 -5.61 -2.59 11.11
N PHE A 158 -5.28 -2.09 9.93
CA PHE A 158 -6.24 -1.41 9.08
C PHE A 158 -6.66 -2.28 7.91
N ILE A 159 -7.95 -2.24 7.62
CA ILE A 159 -8.52 -2.66 6.35
C ILE A 159 -8.95 -1.39 5.63
N THR A 160 -8.43 -1.18 4.42
CA THR A 160 -8.77 -0.03 3.60
C THR A 160 -9.50 -0.48 2.35
N ARG A 161 -10.70 0.05 2.13
CA ARG A 161 -11.40 0.01 0.85
C ARG A 161 -11.14 1.31 0.12
N LEU A 162 -10.75 1.25 -1.14
CA LEU A 162 -10.64 2.40 -2.02
C LEU A 162 -11.74 2.32 -3.09
N ASP A 163 -12.63 3.31 -3.12
CA ASP A 163 -13.73 3.38 -4.08
C ASP A 163 -13.54 4.57 -5.03
N GLY A 164 -13.33 4.29 -6.32
CA GLY A 164 -13.06 5.29 -7.36
C GLY A 164 -14.28 6.00 -7.92
N ASN A 165 -15.34 6.19 -7.12
CA ASN A 165 -16.56 6.89 -7.54
C ASN A 165 -16.24 8.26 -8.20
N PRO A 166 -16.62 8.51 -9.47
CA PRO A 166 -16.33 9.76 -10.18
C PRO A 166 -16.94 11.02 -9.54
N ALA A 167 -17.98 10.87 -8.72
CA ALA A 167 -18.60 11.98 -8.00
C ALA A 167 -17.86 12.35 -6.71
N TRP A 168 -16.92 11.50 -6.28
CA TRP A 168 -16.12 11.73 -5.08
C TRP A 168 -14.85 12.53 -5.40
N GLN A 169 -14.45 13.40 -4.49
CA GLN A 169 -13.19 14.13 -4.53
C GLN A 169 -12.56 14.15 -3.13
N PRO A 170 -11.22 14.09 -3.02
CA PRO A 170 -10.54 14.22 -1.74
C PRO A 170 -10.84 15.59 -1.13
N LYS A 171 -11.12 15.62 0.17
CA LYS A 171 -11.32 16.85 0.95
C LYS A 171 -10.10 17.18 1.81
N GLU A 172 -9.41 16.14 2.29
CA GLU A 172 -8.20 16.24 3.11
C GLU A 172 -7.04 15.46 2.47
N MET A 173 -5.81 15.76 2.88
CA MET A 173 -4.63 15.01 2.43
C MET A 173 -4.73 13.49 2.74
N HIS A 174 -5.40 13.12 3.83
CA HIS A 174 -5.61 11.71 4.19
C HIS A 174 -6.61 10.98 3.28
N ASP A 175 -7.33 11.71 2.43
CA ASP A 175 -8.15 11.12 1.38
C ASP A 175 -7.29 10.70 0.15
N GLU A 176 -6.06 11.21 0.08
CA GLU A 176 -5.13 11.00 -1.03
C GLU A 176 -4.20 9.80 -0.80
N TYR A 177 -4.68 8.60 -1.13
CA TYR A 177 -3.96 7.33 -0.92
C TYR A 177 -2.85 7.02 -1.95
N TRP A 178 -2.38 8.01 -2.70
CA TRP A 178 -1.37 7.86 -3.76
C TRP A 178 -0.03 8.53 -3.45
N HIS A 179 0.10 9.18 -2.30
CA HIS A 179 1.35 9.81 -1.89
C HIS A 179 2.39 8.76 -1.47
N PRO A 180 3.60 8.78 -2.04
CA PRO A 180 4.66 7.89 -1.61
C PRO A 180 5.07 8.15 -0.16
N HIS A 181 5.28 7.07 0.59
CA HIS A 181 5.75 7.13 1.97
C HIS A 181 6.50 5.85 2.34
N ALA A 182 7.17 5.89 3.49
CA ALA A 182 7.74 4.71 4.14
C ALA A 182 7.05 4.52 5.50
N ASP A 183 6.43 3.35 5.72
CA ASP A 183 5.65 3.05 6.92
C ASP A 183 6.43 3.31 8.21
N HIS A 184 7.71 2.91 8.24
CA HIS A 184 8.59 3.12 9.39
C HIS A 184 8.80 4.61 9.72
N ASN A 185 8.82 5.50 8.72
CA ASN A 185 8.95 6.94 8.96
C ASN A 185 7.67 7.52 9.59
N ASN A 186 6.51 6.94 9.27
CA ASN A 186 5.23 7.33 9.87
C ASN A 186 5.06 6.73 11.26
N THR A 187 5.63 5.53 11.50
CA THR A 187 5.49 4.81 12.75
C THR A 187 6.77 4.02 13.04
N ALA A 188 7.65 4.60 13.87
CA ALA A 188 9.01 4.12 14.11
C ALA A 188 9.12 2.68 14.64
N HIS A 189 8.06 2.10 15.19
CA HIS A 189 8.06 0.72 15.66
C HIS A 189 7.68 -0.32 14.58
N TYR A 190 7.35 0.13 13.36
CA TYR A 190 7.05 -0.76 12.23
C TYR A 190 8.34 -1.13 11.50
N HIS A 191 8.81 -2.35 11.69
CA HIS A 191 9.98 -2.89 10.98
C HIS A 191 9.59 -3.71 9.75
N TYR A 192 8.37 -4.26 9.74
CA TYR A 192 7.84 -5.09 8.67
C TYR A 192 6.39 -4.72 8.40
N SER A 193 6.03 -4.68 7.11
CA SER A 193 4.64 -4.47 6.67
C SER A 193 4.13 -5.74 6.00
N GLY A 194 2.97 -6.22 6.45
CA GLY A 194 2.24 -7.33 5.83
C GLY A 194 0.97 -6.80 5.18
N LEU A 195 0.82 -7.00 3.87
CA LEU A 195 -0.34 -6.57 3.11
C LEU A 195 -1.08 -7.79 2.55
N LEU A 196 -2.38 -7.85 2.79
CA LEU A 196 -3.29 -8.80 2.14
C LEU A 196 -4.16 -8.05 1.15
N TYR A 197 -4.02 -8.36 -0.14
CA TYR A 197 -4.94 -7.87 -1.16
C TYR A 197 -6.17 -8.78 -1.22
N MET A 198 -7.35 -8.19 -1.14
CA MET A 198 -8.63 -8.90 -1.14
C MET A 198 -9.41 -8.72 -2.44
N SER A 199 -8.85 -8.02 -3.43
CA SER A 199 -9.51 -7.70 -4.69
C SER A 199 -8.63 -8.06 -5.88
N THR A 200 -9.26 -8.44 -6.98
CA THR A 200 -8.60 -8.86 -8.21
C THR A 200 -8.57 -7.72 -9.24
N TYR A 201 -7.36 -7.37 -9.69
CA TYR A 201 -7.17 -6.34 -10.71
C TYR A 201 -7.79 -6.77 -12.05
N ASN A 202 -8.46 -5.85 -12.74
CA ASN A 202 -9.29 -6.09 -13.94
C ASN A 202 -10.59 -6.89 -13.71
N GLU A 203 -10.89 -7.31 -12.49
CA GLU A 203 -12.19 -7.90 -12.13
C GLU A 203 -12.96 -6.93 -11.23
N ASP A 204 -12.39 -6.57 -10.08
CA ASP A 204 -13.03 -5.70 -9.09
C ASP A 204 -12.68 -4.22 -9.31
N PHE A 205 -11.50 -3.94 -9.86
CA PHE A 205 -11.00 -2.57 -10.00
C PHE A 205 -10.06 -2.40 -11.19
N THR A 206 -9.90 -1.14 -11.59
CA THR A 206 -8.86 -0.67 -12.51
C THR A 206 -8.09 0.48 -11.85
N GLY A 207 -6.86 0.75 -12.31
CA GLY A 207 -5.95 1.66 -11.60
C GLY A 207 -5.42 1.08 -10.28
N GLY A 208 -5.07 1.93 -9.31
CA GLY A 208 -4.78 1.52 -7.93
C GLY A 208 -3.60 0.56 -7.71
N LYS A 209 -2.71 0.40 -8.69
CA LYS A 209 -1.57 -0.54 -8.56
C LYS A 209 -0.57 -0.05 -7.53
N PHE A 210 -0.21 -0.93 -6.60
CA PHE A 210 0.88 -0.71 -5.66
C PHE A 210 2.23 -0.66 -6.40
N LYS A 211 3.06 0.31 -6.02
CA LYS A 211 4.39 0.50 -6.62
C LYS A 211 5.42 0.80 -5.53
N PHE A 212 6.56 0.12 -5.61
CA PHE A 212 7.74 0.50 -4.86
C PHE A 212 8.55 1.54 -5.64
N ILE A 213 8.90 2.64 -4.97
CA ILE A 213 9.80 3.66 -5.50
C ILE A 213 11.14 3.61 -4.75
N ARG A 214 12.25 3.93 -5.43
CA ARG A 214 13.56 4.06 -4.77
C ARG A 214 13.72 5.48 -4.21
N PRO A 215 14.43 5.67 -3.09
CA PRO A 215 14.65 6.98 -2.47
C PRO A 215 15.38 8.00 -3.36
N GLU A 216 16.11 7.56 -4.39
CA GLU A 216 16.75 8.47 -5.38
C GLU A 216 15.72 9.31 -6.15
N PHE A 217 14.44 8.94 -6.08
CA PHE A 217 13.32 9.76 -6.53
C PHE A 217 12.69 10.43 -5.32
N ASP A 218 13.43 11.38 -4.74
CA ASP A 218 12.85 12.36 -3.85
C ASP A 218 11.93 13.26 -4.69
N LEU A 219 10.68 12.83 -4.86
CA LEU A 219 9.64 13.63 -5.52
C LEU A 219 9.30 14.91 -4.73
N PHE A 220 9.98 15.14 -3.60
CA PHE A 220 9.73 16.20 -2.64
C PHE A 220 10.95 17.09 -2.32
N GLU A 221 12.04 17.03 -3.07
CA GLU A 221 13.11 18.05 -2.92
C GLU A 221 12.69 19.46 -3.38
N HIS A 222 11.48 19.63 -3.95
CA HIS A 222 10.97 20.93 -4.43
C HIS A 222 9.51 21.20 -4.05
N SER A 223 9.18 21.16 -2.76
CA SER A 223 7.96 21.82 -2.22
C SER A 223 8.28 22.72 -1.04
#